data_AF-A0A078IPE5-F1
#
_entry.id   AF-A0A078IPE5-F1
#
_cell.length_a   1.000
_cell.length_b   1.000
_cell.length_c   1.000
_cell.angle_alpha   90.00
_cell.angle_beta   90.00
_cell.angle_gamma   90.00
#
_symmetry.space_group_name_H-M   'P 1'
#
loop_
_entity.id
_entity.type
_entity.pdbx_description
1 polymer ?
#
loop_
_entity_poly.entity_id
_entity_poly.type
_entity_poly.pdbx_seq_one_letter_code
_entity_poly.pdbx_strand_id
1 'polypeptide(L)'
;MRGAVATEATEVVVVRESTENTMEEFPGVDFLVVDSKRRDNKGAVLVCKNAAQRAASGFKWQDVLNGGTRVARSVFLPVGNGLDIAHVGAIGGHQRGESRKHPSRWIRHVDHLSGEEHLFRR
;
A
#
# COMPACT_ATOMS: atom_id res chain seq x y z
N MET A 1 -27.41 29.56 -18.26
CA MET A 1 -27.23 28.87 -16.97
C MET A 1 -25.78 28.41 -16.89
N ARG A 2 -24.92 29.14 -16.16
CA ARG A 2 -23.53 28.76 -15.92
C ARG A 2 -23.52 27.77 -14.75
N GLY A 3 -23.18 26.52 -15.01
CA GLY A 3 -22.93 25.54 -13.95
C GLY A 3 -21.67 25.94 -13.20
N ALA A 4 -21.80 26.24 -11.91
CA ALA A 4 -20.67 26.40 -11.04
C ALA A 4 -20.00 25.02 -10.88
N VAL A 5 -18.83 24.85 -11.48
CA VAL A 5 -17.94 23.74 -11.15
C VAL A 5 -17.41 24.05 -9.75
N ALA A 6 -18.00 23.41 -8.75
CA ALA A 6 -17.45 23.39 -7.42
C ALA A 6 -16.12 22.63 -7.50
N THR A 7 -15.02 23.38 -7.51
CA THR A 7 -13.70 22.83 -7.25
C THR A 7 -13.68 22.43 -5.78
N GLU A 8 -14.01 21.16 -5.51
CA GLU A 8 -13.81 20.55 -4.19
C GLU A 8 -12.30 20.60 -3.94
N ALA A 9 -11.88 21.41 -2.99
CA ALA A 9 -10.50 21.48 -2.57
C ALA A 9 -10.08 20.08 -2.12
N THR A 10 -9.06 19.52 -2.76
CA THR A 10 -8.39 18.31 -2.30
C THR A 10 -7.77 18.63 -0.94
N GLU A 11 -8.52 18.39 0.13
CA GLU A 11 -8.00 18.45 1.49
C GLU A 11 -6.97 17.33 1.65
N VAL A 12 -5.69 17.68 1.48
CA VAL A 12 -4.58 16.87 1.97
C VAL A 12 -4.62 16.98 3.49
N VAL A 13 -5.43 16.14 4.12
CA VAL A 13 -5.43 16.00 5.57
C VAL A 13 -4.10 15.39 5.98
N VAL A 14 -3.15 16.25 6.33
CA VAL A 14 -2.02 15.87 7.18
C VAL A 14 -2.63 15.50 8.53
N VAL A 15 -2.65 14.21 8.80
CA VAL A 15 -2.76 13.53 10.10
C VAL A 15 -3.39 14.41 11.19
N ARG A 16 -4.70 14.21 11.43
CA ARG A 16 -5.38 14.76 12.63
C ARG A 16 -4.59 14.34 13.87
N GLU A 17 -4.43 15.27 14.80
CA GLU A 17 -3.78 15.16 16.12
C GLU A 17 -4.34 14.05 17.05
N SER A 18 -5.25 13.20 16.57
CA SER A 18 -5.91 12.11 17.31
C SER A 18 -5.61 10.73 16.70
N THR A 19 -4.42 10.55 16.11
CA THR A 19 -4.02 9.35 15.34
C THR A 19 -2.98 8.46 16.03
N GLU A 20 -2.73 8.65 17.33
CA GLU A 20 -1.83 7.73 18.06
C GLU A 20 -2.24 6.26 17.84
N ASN A 21 -3.54 5.99 17.72
CA ASN A 21 -4.06 4.64 17.55
C ASN A 21 -4.04 4.08 16.11
N THR A 22 -3.85 4.91 15.07
CA THR A 22 -3.92 4.44 13.66
C THR A 22 -2.55 4.11 13.08
N MET A 23 -1.49 4.80 13.52
CA MET A 23 -0.13 4.44 13.11
C MET A 23 0.37 3.17 13.80
N GLU A 24 -0.09 2.88 15.03
CA GLU A 24 0.16 1.59 15.69
C GLU A 24 -0.42 0.40 14.91
N GLU A 25 -1.51 0.61 14.16
CA GLU A 25 -2.13 -0.44 13.34
C GLU A 25 -1.24 -0.85 12.14
N PHE A 26 -0.30 0.00 11.70
CA PHE A 26 0.50 -0.21 10.50
C PHE A 26 2.01 -0.12 10.79
N PRO A 27 2.61 -1.16 11.41
CA PRO A 27 4.02 -1.14 11.76
C PRO A 27 4.90 -0.94 10.51
N GLY A 28 5.79 0.05 10.56
CA GLY A 28 6.71 0.37 9.48
C GLY A 28 6.14 1.28 8.37
N VAL A 29 4.94 1.85 8.57
CA VAL A 29 4.42 2.93 7.72
C VAL A 29 4.85 4.28 8.28
N ASP A 30 5.42 5.15 7.44
CA ASP A 30 5.88 6.46 7.87
C ASP A 30 4.80 7.54 7.75
N PHE A 31 3.87 7.39 6.80
CA PHE A 31 2.65 8.20 6.74
C PHE A 31 1.56 7.52 5.91
N LEU A 32 0.31 7.93 6.13
CA LEU A 32 -0.86 7.43 5.41
C LEU A 32 -1.77 8.59 4.99
N VAL A 33 -2.46 8.40 3.88
CA VAL A 33 -3.52 9.30 3.39
C VAL A 33 -4.82 8.52 3.37
N VAL A 34 -5.82 9.02 4.10
CA VAL A 34 -7.17 8.43 4.19
C VAL A 34 -8.21 9.42 3.70
N ASP A 35 -9.29 8.89 3.12
CA ASP A 35 -10.48 9.67 2.80
C ASP A 35 -11.19 10.06 4.10
N SER A 36 -11.29 11.36 4.38
CA SER A 36 -11.90 11.90 5.59
C SER A 36 -13.39 11.56 5.72
N LYS A 37 -14.07 11.25 4.61
CA LYS A 37 -15.49 10.86 4.59
C LYS A 37 -15.69 9.40 4.97
N ARG A 38 -14.62 8.58 4.96
CA ARG A 38 -14.68 7.14 5.25
C ARG A 38 -14.05 6.86 6.61
N ARG A 39 -14.74 6.03 7.40
CA ARG A 39 -14.25 5.59 8.72
C ARG A 39 -13.31 4.38 8.64
N ASP A 40 -13.07 3.83 7.45
CA ASP A 40 -12.22 2.65 7.26
C ASP A 40 -10.99 2.96 6.39
N ASN A 41 -9.93 2.16 6.57
CA ASN A 41 -8.66 2.30 5.85
C ASN A 41 -8.75 1.84 4.38
N LYS A 42 -9.95 1.57 3.86
CA LYS A 42 -10.16 1.07 2.49
C LYS A 42 -10.03 2.22 1.51
N GLY A 43 -9.12 2.08 0.55
CA GLY A 43 -8.76 3.15 -0.38
C GLY A 43 -7.67 4.07 0.14
N ALA A 44 -7.14 3.81 1.34
CA ALA A 44 -6.01 4.56 1.88
C ALA A 44 -4.76 4.35 1.03
N VAL A 45 -3.86 5.34 1.07
CA VAL A 45 -2.51 5.25 0.52
C VAL A 45 -1.52 5.24 1.67
N LEU A 46 -0.77 4.15 1.81
CA LEU A 46 0.28 3.96 2.81
C LEU A 46 1.63 4.22 2.17
N VAL A 47 2.57 4.82 2.92
CA VAL A 47 3.91 5.12 2.43
C VAL A 47 4.99 4.66 3.41
N CYS A 48 5.99 3.96 2.89
CA CYS A 48 7.17 3.46 3.60
C CYS A 48 8.44 4.08 2.99
N LYS A 49 9.15 4.87 3.79
CA LYS A 49 10.48 5.42 3.49
C LYS A 49 11.57 4.38 3.77
N ASN A 50 12.74 4.57 3.17
CA ASN A 50 13.87 3.65 3.27
C ASN A 50 13.49 2.23 2.84
N ALA A 51 12.63 2.13 1.82
CA ALA A 51 12.02 0.88 1.42
C ALA A 51 13.05 -0.18 0.98
N ALA A 52 14.20 0.22 0.43
CA ALA A 52 15.26 -0.74 0.09
C ALA A 52 15.85 -1.40 1.35
N GLN A 53 16.15 -0.60 2.38
CA GLN A 53 16.64 -1.10 3.67
C GLN A 53 15.57 -1.92 4.40
N ARG A 54 14.32 -1.45 4.39
CA ARG A 54 13.19 -2.15 5.04
C ARG A 54 12.86 -3.47 4.34
N ALA A 55 12.94 -3.52 3.01
CA ALA A 55 12.79 -4.77 2.27
C ALA A 55 13.89 -5.78 2.64
N ALA A 56 15.14 -5.33 2.82
CA ALA A 56 16.23 -6.17 3.30
C ALA A 56 16.01 -6.68 4.74
N SER A 57 15.32 -5.91 5.60
CA SER A 57 14.88 -6.35 6.93
C SER A 57 13.58 -7.15 6.92
N GLY A 58 13.04 -7.49 5.76
CA GLY A 58 11.87 -8.36 5.61
C GLY A 58 10.51 -7.66 5.56
N PHE A 59 10.46 -6.33 5.42
CA PHE A 59 9.20 -5.59 5.30
C PHE A 59 8.39 -6.05 4.09
N LYS A 60 7.10 -6.32 4.32
CA LYS A 60 6.14 -6.74 3.32
C LYS A 60 4.78 -6.14 3.65
N TRP A 61 4.14 -5.51 2.67
CA TRP A 61 2.80 -4.95 2.86
C TRP A 61 1.76 -5.97 3.31
N GLN A 62 1.96 -7.26 3.01
CA GLN A 62 1.07 -8.33 3.48
C GLN A 62 1.12 -8.54 4.99
N ASP A 63 2.26 -8.25 5.62
CA ASP A 63 2.45 -8.40 7.06
C ASP A 63 1.95 -7.16 7.82
N VAL A 64 1.91 -6.01 7.13
CA VAL A 64 1.42 -4.72 7.64
C VAL A 64 -0.10 -4.62 7.58
N LEU A 65 -0.73 -5.24 6.59
CA LEU A 65 -2.17 -5.18 6.40
C LEU A 65 -2.87 -6.34 7.14
N ASN A 66 -3.87 -6.00 7.96
CA ASN A 66 -4.75 -6.98 8.60
C ASN A 66 -5.45 -7.88 7.57
N GLY A 67 -5.73 -9.13 7.93
CA GLY A 67 -6.20 -10.21 7.02
C GLY A 67 -7.51 -9.96 6.24
N GLY A 68 -8.20 -8.84 6.50
CA GLY A 68 -9.35 -8.36 5.70
C GLY A 68 -8.98 -7.36 4.60
N THR A 69 -7.74 -6.90 4.52
CA THR A 69 -7.29 -5.82 3.63
C THR A 69 -6.16 -6.30 2.74
N ARG A 70 -6.19 -5.92 1.46
CA ARG A 70 -5.15 -6.30 0.48
C ARG A 70 -4.52 -5.07 -0.13
N VAL A 71 -3.28 -5.19 -0.57
CA VAL A 71 -2.68 -4.21 -1.49
C VAL A 71 -3.38 -4.34 -2.84
N ALA A 72 -4.02 -3.27 -3.30
CA ALA A 72 -4.60 -3.22 -4.65
C ALA A 72 -3.53 -2.91 -5.69
N ARG A 73 -2.64 -1.96 -5.38
CA ARG A 73 -1.49 -1.56 -6.19
C ARG A 73 -0.38 -1.08 -5.27
N SER A 74 0.87 -1.34 -5.63
CA SER A 74 2.02 -0.70 -5.01
C SER A 74 3.01 -0.22 -6.06
N VAL A 75 3.82 0.76 -5.70
CA VAL A 75 4.89 1.28 -6.54
C VAL A 75 6.10 1.58 -5.66
N PHE A 76 7.27 1.13 -6.12
CA PHE A 76 8.55 1.51 -5.55
C PHE A 76 9.16 2.64 -6.38
N LEU A 77 9.58 3.71 -5.71
CA LEU A 77 10.24 4.85 -6.31
C LEU A 77 11.70 4.91 -5.81
N PRO A 78 12.69 4.97 -6.70
CA PRO A 78 14.11 4.99 -6.34
C PRO A 78 14.56 6.39 -5.91
N VAL A 79 13.87 6.99 -4.95
CA VAL A 79 14.20 8.30 -4.36
C VAL A 79 14.89 8.10 -3.02
N GLY A 80 16.12 8.60 -2.88
CA GLY A 80 16.94 8.35 -1.68
C GLY A 80 17.15 6.86 -1.42
N ASN A 81 16.91 6.40 -0.18
CA ASN A 81 16.96 4.98 0.20
C ASN A 81 15.72 4.16 -0.23
N GLY A 82 14.95 4.69 -1.19
CA GLY A 82 13.72 4.08 -1.70
C GLY A 82 12.46 4.52 -0.95
N LEU A 83 11.38 4.65 -1.71
CA LEU A 83 10.04 4.96 -1.22
C LEU A 83 9.06 3.94 -1.79
N ASP A 84 8.37 3.19 -0.93
CA ASP A 84 7.34 2.24 -1.34
C ASP A 84 5.96 2.79 -0.96
N ILE A 85 5.05 2.79 -1.92
CA ILE A 85 3.71 3.37 -1.80
C ILE A 85 2.70 2.27 -2.10
N ALA A 86 1.78 2.00 -1.18
CA ALA A 86 0.73 1.00 -1.35
C ALA A 86 -0.67 1.60 -1.25
N HIS A 87 -1.52 1.27 -2.21
CA HIS A 87 -2.95 1.56 -2.19
C HIS A 87 -3.73 0.38 -1.60
N VAL A 88 -4.50 0.64 -0.55
CA VAL A 88 -5.30 -0.36 0.17
C VAL A 88 -6.60 -0.64 -0.58
N GLY A 89 -6.81 -1.89 -0.98
CA GLY A 89 -8.01 -2.31 -1.69
C GLY A 89 -9.24 -2.38 -0.79
N ALA A 90 -10.38 -1.91 -1.32
CA ALA A 90 -11.69 -2.19 -0.72
C ALA A 90 -12.08 -3.65 -1.03
N ILE A 91 -12.60 -4.38 -0.04
CA ILE A 91 -13.11 -5.75 -0.24
C ILE A 91 -14.30 -5.68 -1.20
N GLY A 92 -14.06 -6.11 -2.44
CA GLY A 92 -15.05 -6.42 -3.46
C GLY A 92 -14.51 -7.58 -4.27
N GLY A 93 -14.80 -8.80 -3.81
CA GLY A 93 -14.28 -10.03 -4.41
C GLY A 93 -13.98 -11.10 -3.36
N HIS A 94 -15.02 -11.53 -2.64
CA HIS A 94 -15.01 -12.90 -2.13
C HIS A 94 -14.94 -13.82 -3.34
N GLN A 95 -13.78 -14.45 -3.51
CA GLN A 95 -13.64 -15.84 -3.94
C GLN A 95 -12.16 -16.20 -3.78
N ARG A 96 -11.78 -16.60 -2.56
CA ARG A 96 -10.95 -17.81 -2.41
C ARG A 96 -11.81 -18.99 -2.90
N GLY A 97 -12.10 -19.01 -4.20
CA GLY A 97 -12.55 -20.21 -4.86
C GLY A 97 -11.35 -21.14 -4.88
N GLU A 98 -11.50 -22.33 -4.34
CA GLU A 98 -10.62 -23.48 -4.52
C GLU A 98 -10.58 -23.88 -6.00
N SER A 99 -10.10 -22.99 -6.86
CA SER A 99 -9.76 -23.34 -8.22
C SER A 99 -8.36 -23.94 -8.14
N ARG A 100 -8.28 -25.27 -8.33
CA ARG A 100 -7.04 -26.07 -8.46
C ARG A 100 -6.12 -25.63 -9.63
N LYS A 101 -6.31 -24.43 -10.18
CA LYS A 101 -5.34 -23.79 -11.07
C LYS A 101 -4.22 -23.26 -10.20
N HIS A 102 -2.98 -23.68 -10.46
CA HIS A 102 -1.81 -23.08 -9.84
C HIS A 102 -1.97 -21.55 -9.87
N PRO A 103 -1.87 -20.86 -8.71
CA PRO A 103 -2.05 -19.42 -8.69
C PRO A 103 -0.99 -18.82 -9.61
N SER A 104 -1.44 -18.22 -10.72
CA SER A 104 -0.62 -17.36 -11.58
C SER A 104 -0.19 -16.18 -10.70
N ARG A 105 0.92 -16.35 -10.00
CA ARG A 105 1.50 -15.34 -9.12
C ARG A 105 2.82 -14.89 -9.71
N TRP A 106 3.03 -13.58 -9.69
CA TRP A 106 4.34 -13.01 -9.94
C TRP A 106 5.27 -13.39 -8.79
N ILE A 107 6.48 -13.80 -9.12
CA ILE A 107 7.54 -14.16 -8.20
C ILE A 107 8.62 -13.09 -8.34
N ARG A 108 8.86 -12.32 -7.28
CA ARG A 108 9.92 -11.33 -7.19
C ARG A 108 11.17 -11.96 -6.59
N HIS A 109 12.29 -11.85 -7.29
CA HIS A 109 13.61 -12.23 -6.82
C HIS A 109 14.53 -11.01 -6.89
N VAL A 110 15.31 -10.77 -5.83
CA VAL A 110 16.31 -9.71 -5.80
C VAL A 110 17.66 -10.39 -5.68
N ASP A 111 18.54 -10.16 -6.65
CA ASP A 111 19.92 -10.65 -6.60
C ASP A 111 20.66 -9.92 -5.46
N HIS A 112 21.26 -10.69 -4.55
CA HIS A 112 21.91 -10.14 -3.36
C HIS A 112 23.29 -9.51 -3.63
N LEU A 113 23.91 -9.80 -4.78
CA LEU A 113 25.20 -9.25 -5.19
C LEU A 113 25.01 -8.01 -6.07
N SER A 114 24.10 -8.04 -7.05
CA SER A 114 23.88 -6.94 -7.99
C SER A 114 22.75 -5.99 -7.56
N GLY A 115 21.81 -6.45 -6.75
CA GLY A 115 20.59 -5.72 -6.41
C GLY A 115 19.55 -5.70 -7.53
N GLU A 116 19.75 -6.40 -8.64
CA GLU A 116 18.78 -6.49 -9.74
C GLU A 116 17.52 -7.23 -9.30
N GLU A 117 16.37 -6.71 -9.75
CA GLU A 117 15.06 -7.32 -9.53
C GLU A 117 14.61 -8.12 -10.75
N HIS A 118 14.28 -9.38 -10.54
CA HIS A 118 13.71 -10.26 -11.54
C HIS A 118 12.29 -10.66 -11.17
N LEU A 119 11.38 -10.52 -12.15
CA LEU A 119 9.97 -10.85 -12.02
C LEU A 119 9.64 -12.04 -12.94
N PHE A 120 9.24 -13.16 -12.34
CA PHE A 120 8.86 -14.38 -13.06
C PHE A 120 7.38 -14.67 -12.89
N ARG A 121 6.78 -15.32 -13.89
CA ARG A 121 5.39 -15.79 -13.84
C ARG A 121 5.34 -17.30 -14.10
N ARG A 122 4.57 -18.01 -13.27
CA ARG A 122 4.22 -19.43 -13.47
C ARG A 122 3.03 -19.58 -14.41
#